data_AF-W1Y2W6-F1
#
_entry.id   AF-W1Y2W6-F1
#
_cell.length_a   1.000
_cell.length_b   1.000
_cell.length_c   1.000
_cell.angle_alpha   90.00
_cell.angle_beta   90.00
_cell.angle_gamma   90.00
#
_symmetry.space_group_name_H-M   'P 1'
#
loop_
_entity.id
_entity.type
_entity.pdbx_description
1 polymer ?
#
loop_
_entity_poly.entity_id
_entity_poly.type
_entity_poly.pdbx_seq_one_letter_code
_entity_poly.pdbx_strand_id
1 'polypeptide(L)' 'AWGKNAADAVHNAVVLEECAYMGLFSRQLAPQLPTMQNELLDKHYLRKHGDNAYYGQ' A
#
# COMPACT_ATOMS: atom_id res chain seq x y z
N ALA A 1 -12.69 2.00 -3.43
CA ALA A 1 -11.77 0.87 -3.69
C ALA A 1 -12.58 -0.41 -3.92
N TRP A 2 -11.96 -1.44 -4.49
CA TRP A 2 -12.56 -2.76 -4.73
C TRP A 2 -11.84 -3.83 -3.90
N GLY A 3 -12.46 -4.99 -3.75
CA GLY A 3 -11.93 -6.13 -3.02
C GLY A 3 -12.67 -7.42 -3.41
N LYS A 4 -12.20 -8.57 -2.93
CA LYS A 4 -12.79 -9.87 -3.28
C LYS A 4 -14.19 -10.06 -2.68
N ASN A 5 -14.48 -9.34 -1.60
CA ASN A 5 -15.78 -9.26 -0.95
C ASN A 5 -15.98 -7.83 -0.39
N ALA A 6 -17.15 -7.55 0.18
CA ALA A 6 -17.49 -6.23 0.71
C ALA A 6 -16.55 -5.78 1.84
N ALA A 7 -16.16 -6.68 2.75
CA ALA A 7 -15.26 -6.35 3.84
C ALA A 7 -13.85 -5.99 3.33
N ASP A 8 -13.31 -6.77 2.38
CA ASP A 8 -12.03 -6.49 1.73
C ASP A 8 -12.06 -5.15 0.97
N ALA A 9 -13.17 -4.84 0.30
CA ALA A 9 -13.33 -3.59 -0.44
C ALA A 9 -13.31 -2.38 0.51
N VAL A 10 -13.95 -2.48 1.67
CA VAL A 10 -13.90 -1.45 2.72
C VAL A 10 -12.50 -1.34 3.30
N HIS A 11 -11.84 -2.45 3.61
CA HIS A 11 -10.46 -2.44 4.10
C HIS A 11 -9.53 -1.71 3.13
N ASN A 12 -9.59 -2.04 1.83
CA ASN A 12 -8.79 -1.38 0.81
C ASN A 12 -9.14 0.11 0.67
N ALA A 13 -10.40 0.50 0.87
CA ALA A 13 -10.82 1.90 0.81
C ALA A 13 -10.22 2.72 1.97
N VAL A 14 -10.22 2.18 3.18
CA VAL A 14 -9.61 2.83 4.35
C VAL A 14 -8.10 2.95 4.16
N VAL A 15 -7.42 1.88 3.73
CA VAL A 15 -5.97 1.93 3.47
C VAL A 15 -5.62 2.96 2.39
N LEU A 16 -6.44 3.07 1.34
CA LEU A 16 -6.23 4.08 0.31
C LEU A 16 -6.33 5.51 0.86
N GLU A 17 -7.31 5.78 1.72
CA GLU A 17 -7.48 7.08 2.36
C GLU A 17 -6.28 7.42 3.26
N GLU A 18 -5.82 6.48 4.07
CA GLU A 18 -4.63 6.67 4.93
C GLU A 18 -3.37 6.98 4.10
N CYS A 19 -3.18 6.26 2.99
CA CYS A 19 -2.07 6.53 2.06
C CYS A 19 -2.20 7.91 1.40
N ALA A 20 -3.42 8.35 1.04
CA ALA A 20 -3.66 9.66 0.46
C ALA A 20 -3.37 10.79 1.46
N TYR A 21 -3.85 10.65 2.69
CA TYR A 21 -3.58 11.57 3.79
C TYR A 21 -2.08 11.71 4.04
N MET A 22 -1.36 10.60 4.27
CA MET A 22 0.09 10.61 4.46
C MET A 22 0.84 11.16 3.25
N GLY A 23 0.38 10.85 2.04
CA GLY A 23 0.96 11.34 0.78
C GLY A 23 0.88 12.87 0.66
N LEU A 24 -0.23 13.48 1.08
CA LEU A 24 -0.41 14.92 1.07
C LEU A 24 0.65 15.62 1.92
N PHE A 25 0.80 15.21 3.18
CA PHE A 25 1.80 15.79 4.09
C PHE A 25 3.23 15.46 3.68
N SER A 26 3.49 14.26 3.17
CA SER A 26 4.82 13.88 2.68
C SER A 26 5.28 14.78 1.54
N ARG A 27 4.38 15.14 0.61
CA ARG A 27 4.67 16.08 -0.47
C ARG A 27 4.83 17.52 0.02
N GLN A 28 4.08 17.92 1.03
CA GLN A 28 4.24 19.24 1.64
C GLN A 28 5.61 19.37 2.32
N LEU A 29 6.08 18.33 3.00
CA LEU A 29 7.39 18.29 3.67
C LEU A 29 8.55 18.17 2.68
N ALA A 30 8.38 17.35 1.63
CA ALA A 30 9.39 17.10 0.61
C ALA A 30 8.77 17.14 -0.80
N PRO A 31 8.70 18.33 -1.44
CA PRO A 31 8.06 18.48 -2.75
C PRO A 31 8.68 17.64 -3.87
N GLN A 32 9.98 17.33 -3.74
CA GLN A 32 10.75 16.53 -4.69
C GLN A 32 10.99 15.08 -4.21
N LEU A 33 10.16 14.59 -3.28
CA LEU A 33 10.27 13.22 -2.77
C LEU A 33 10.11 12.23 -3.95
N PRO A 34 11.12 11.39 -4.24
CA PRO A 34 11.00 10.37 -5.26
C PRO A 34 10.00 9.28 -4.84
N THR A 35 9.57 8.47 -5.80
CA THR A 35 8.80 7.26 -5.50
C THR A 35 9.61 6.28 -4.65
N MET A 36 8.93 5.41 -3.91
CA MET A 36 9.58 4.34 -3.16
C MET A 36 10.40 3.43 -4.09
N GLN A 37 11.47 2.84 -3.55
CA GLN A 37 12.27 1.82 -4.24
C GLN A 37 11.39 0.65 -4.70
N ASN A 38 11.56 0.23 -5.96
CA ASN A 38 10.76 -0.84 -6.55
C ASN A 38 10.97 -2.16 -5.81
N GLU A 39 12.19 -2.46 -5.37
CA GLU A 39 12.53 -3.66 -4.62
C GLU A 39 11.75 -3.74 -3.30
N LEU A 40 11.54 -2.59 -2.65
CA LEU A 40 10.76 -2.52 -1.42
C LEU A 40 9.26 -2.68 -1.72
N LEU A 41 8.76 -2.02 -2.76
CA LEU A 41 7.36 -2.14 -3.18
C LEU A 41 7.01 -3.59 -3.52
N ASP A 42 7.82 -4.24 -4.34
CA ASP A 42 7.65 -5.64 -4.75
C ASP A 42 7.72 -6.56 -3.54
N LYS A 43 8.72 -6.39 -2.67
CA LYS A 43 8.84 -7.18 -1.43
C LYS A 43 7.58 -7.07 -0.57
N HIS A 44 7.02 -5.88 -0.38
CA HIS A 44 5.84 -5.69 0.46
C HIS A 44 4.56 -6.24 -0.18
N TYR A 45 4.39 -6.04 -1.48
CA TYR A 45 3.20 -6.51 -2.20
C TYR A 45 3.23 -8.04 -2.35
N LEU A 46 4.32 -8.58 -2.89
CA LEU A 46 4.46 -10.03 -3.14
C LEU A 46 4.47 -10.85 -1.85
N ARG A 47 4.89 -10.27 -0.72
CA ARG A 47 4.77 -10.94 0.59
C ARG A 47 3.34 -11.34 0.92
N LYS A 48 2.35 -10.52 0.56
CA LYS A 48 0.93 -10.78 0.87
C LYS A 48 0.16 -11.38 -0.32
N HIS A 49 0.60 -11.11 -1.55
CA HIS A 49 -0.18 -11.39 -2.76
C HIS A 49 0.57 -12.17 -3.84
N GLY A 50 1.84 -12.51 -3.64
CA GLY A 50 2.62 -13.33 -4.58
C GLY A 50 2.35 -14.84 -4.42
N ASP A 51 2.81 -15.63 -5.38
CA ASP A 51 2.60 -17.09 -5.41
C ASP A 51 3.17 -17.82 -4.17
N ASN A 52 4.21 -17.25 -3.56
CA ASN A 52 4.82 -17.71 -2.31
C ASN A 52 4.47 -16.80 -1.12
N ALA A 53 3.27 -16.20 -1.09
CA ALA A 53 2.86 -15.34 0.01
C ALA A 53 3.03 -16.06 1.35
N TYR A 54 3.92 -15.55 2.20
CA TYR A 54 4.18 -16.09 3.52
C TYR A 54 3.64 -15.13 4.57
N TYR A 55 2.65 -15.60 5.33
CA TYR A 55 2.14 -14.92 6.51
C TYR A 55 2.41 -15.83 7.70
N GLY A 56 3.42 -15.50 8.51
CA GLY A 56 3.73 -16.22 9.76
C GLY A 56 4.42 -17.57 9.60
N GLN A 57 5.73 -17.55 9.35
CA GLN A 57 6.60 -18.43 10.14
C GLN A 57 6.88 -17.75 11.48
#